data_AF-A0A6J4I0N0-F1
#
_entry.id   AF-A0A6J4I0N0-F1
#
_cell.length_a   1.000
_cell.length_b   1.000
_cell.length_c   1.000
_cell.angle_alpha   90.00
_cell.angle_beta   90.00
_cell.angle_gamma   90.00
#
_symmetry.space_group_name_H-M   'P 1'
#
loop_
_entity.id
_entity.type
_entity.pdbx_description
1 polymer ?
#
loop_
_entity_poly.entity_id
_entity_poly.type
_entity_poly.pdbx_seq_one_letter_code
_entity_poly.pdbx_strand_id
1 'polypeptide(L)'
;MAKLESLRRFGLVLEMAEAAGDGDWAAWTKVLGSLDEDTRADVVRQSSLVIAMLCDREAERRGITRDQFLAQFRAEAMDQLG
;
A
#
# COMPACT_ATOMS: atom_id res chain seq x y z
N MET A 1 -16.05 -21.43 1.64
CA MET A 1 -15.33 -20.72 2.74
C MET A 1 -14.25 -19.79 2.19
N ALA A 2 -13.30 -20.25 1.37
CA ALA A 2 -12.19 -19.43 0.84
C ALA A 2 -12.58 -18.05 0.28
N LYS A 3 -13.68 -17.95 -0.49
CA LYS A 3 -14.13 -16.67 -1.09
C LYS A 3 -14.53 -15.61 -0.05
N LEU A 4 -15.11 -16.01 1.08
CA LEU A 4 -15.49 -15.08 2.15
C LEU A 4 -14.27 -14.57 2.92
N GLU A 5 -13.29 -15.44 3.10
CA GLU A 5 -12.03 -15.09 3.75
C GLU A 5 -11.19 -14.13 2.89
N SER A 6 -11.14 -14.35 1.58
CA SER A 6 -10.51 -13.42 0.65
C SER A 6 -11.19 -12.04 0.65
N LEU A 7 -12.53 -11.99 0.72
CA LEU A 7 -13.27 -10.72 0.82
C LEU A 7 -12.99 -10.00 2.15
N ARG A 8 -12.88 -10.73 3.26
CA ARG A 8 -12.50 -10.17 4.56
C ARG A 8 -11.08 -9.59 4.53
N ARG A 9 -10.11 -10.32 3.95
CA ARG A 9 -8.72 -9.84 3.79
C ARG A 9 -8.66 -8.60 2.91
N PHE A 10 -9.45 -8.54 1.84
CA PHE A 10 -9.55 -7.37 0.99
C PHE A 10 -10.12 -6.15 1.74
N GLY A 11 -11.16 -6.33 2.57
CA GLY A 11 -11.69 -5.27 3.43
C GLY A 11 -10.64 -4.68 4.39
N LEU A 12 -9.81 -5.54 5.00
CA LEU A 12 -8.71 -5.10 5.87
C LEU A 12 -7.67 -4.25 5.14
N VAL A 13 -7.34 -4.62 3.89
CA VAL A 13 -6.42 -3.82 3.05
C VAL A 13 -7.01 -2.43 2.76
N LEU A 14 -8.33 -2.33 2.53
CA LEU A 14 -9.00 -1.05 2.29
C LEU A 14 -9.00 -0.17 3.54
N GLU A 15 -9.34 -0.70 4.71
CA GLU A 15 -9.32 0.05 5.98
C GLU A 15 -7.91 0.57 6.30
N MET A 16 -6.87 -0.25 6.05
CA MET A 16 -5.48 0.19 6.19
C MET A 16 -5.11 1.26 5.17
N ALA A 17 -5.56 1.16 3.92
CA ALA A 17 -5.28 2.16 2.89
C ALA A 17 -5.95 3.50 3.21
N GLU A 18 -7.18 3.49 3.72
CA GLU A 18 -7.92 4.67 4.17
C GLU A 18 -7.19 5.35 5.35
N ALA A 19 -6.85 4.59 6.40
CA ALA A 19 -6.10 5.11 7.53
C ALA A 19 -4.74 5.70 7.13
N ALA A 20 -4.02 5.07 6.18
CA ALA A 20 -2.77 5.61 5.65
C ALA A 20 -2.98 6.89 4.83
N GLY A 21 -4.07 6.97 4.05
CA GLY A 21 -4.42 8.16 3.26
C GLY A 21 -4.77 9.37 4.13
N ASP A 22 -5.42 9.15 5.26
CA ASP A 22 -5.75 10.18 6.24
C ASP A 22 -4.58 10.54 7.18
N GLY A 23 -3.46 9.83 7.07
CA GLY A 23 -2.30 10.00 7.95
C GLY A 23 -2.53 9.48 9.38
N ASP A 24 -3.57 8.68 9.63
CA ASP A 24 -3.85 8.05 10.92
C ASP A 24 -3.01 6.78 11.11
N TRP A 25 -1.73 6.99 11.39
CA TRP A 25 -0.76 5.92 11.65
C TRP A 25 -1.12 5.08 12.89
N ALA A 26 -1.89 5.64 13.84
CA ALA A 26 -2.33 4.91 15.03
C ALA A 26 -3.43 3.91 14.70
N ALA A 27 -4.42 4.30 13.90
CA ALA A 27 -5.42 3.39 13.36
C ALA A 27 -4.77 2.31 12.48
N TRP A 28 -3.83 2.71 11.63
CA TRP A 28 -3.09 1.78 10.77
C TRP A 28 -2.35 0.70 11.55
N THR A 29 -1.56 1.10 12.55
CA THR A 29 -0.78 0.16 13.38
C THR A 29 -1.66 -0.75 14.22
N LYS A 30 -2.81 -0.25 14.70
CA LYS A 30 -3.81 -1.04 15.42
C LYS A 30 -4.39 -2.15 14.55
N VAL A 31 -4.79 -1.84 13.30
CA VAL A 31 -5.33 -2.84 12.37
C VAL A 31 -4.26 -3.88 12.04
N LEU A 32 -3.05 -3.47 11.66
CA LEU A 32 -1.95 -4.40 11.36
C LEU A 32 -1.58 -5.30 12.55
N GLY A 33 -1.54 -4.72 13.76
CA GLY A 33 -1.20 -5.45 14.99
C GLY A 33 -2.26 -6.47 15.41
N SER A 34 -3.50 -6.32 14.96
CA SER A 34 -4.59 -7.26 15.24
C SER A 34 -4.57 -8.53 14.38
N LEU A 35 -3.75 -8.55 13.32
CA LEU A 35 -3.63 -9.68 12.39
C LEU A 35 -2.65 -10.73 12.92
N ASP A 36 -2.96 -12.00 12.70
CA ASP A 36 -2.01 -13.10 12.80
C ASP A 36 -0.87 -12.98 11.77
N GLU A 37 0.22 -13.70 12.00
CA GLU A 37 1.46 -13.58 11.22
C GLU A 37 1.26 -13.88 9.74
N ASP A 38 0.53 -14.94 9.40
CA ASP A 38 0.26 -15.35 8.02
C ASP A 38 -0.60 -14.31 7.30
N THR A 39 -1.69 -13.86 7.93
CA THR A 39 -2.57 -12.84 7.38
C THR A 39 -1.83 -11.52 7.19
N ARG A 40 -0.97 -11.14 8.13
CA ARG A 40 -0.14 -9.93 8.03
C ARG A 40 0.83 -10.01 6.85
N ALA A 41 1.53 -11.13 6.70
CA ALA A 41 2.45 -11.35 5.60
C ALA A 41 1.74 -11.30 4.24
N ASP A 42 0.54 -11.88 4.15
CA ASP A 42 -0.30 -11.81 2.96
C ASP A 42 -0.75 -10.39 2.63
N VAL A 43 -1.22 -9.63 3.62
CA VAL A 43 -1.63 -8.22 3.45
C VAL A 43 -0.46 -7.37 2.95
N VAL A 44 0.72 -7.50 3.55
CA VAL A 44 1.93 -6.78 3.11
C VAL A 44 2.31 -7.15 1.68
N ARG A 45 2.27 -8.44 1.33
CA ARG A 45 2.59 -8.92 -0.01
C ARG A 45 1.62 -8.36 -1.06
N GLN A 46 0.31 -8.43 -0.78
CA GLN A 46 -0.72 -7.93 -1.69
C GLN A 46 -0.62 -6.41 -1.87
N SER A 47 -0.43 -5.67 -0.77
CA SER A 47 -0.24 -4.21 -0.81
C SER A 47 0.99 -3.85 -1.66
N SER A 48 2.10 -4.58 -1.50
CA SER A 48 3.32 -4.36 -2.28
C SER A 48 3.13 -4.57 -3.79
N LEU A 49 2.35 -5.59 -4.17
CA LEU A 49 1.99 -5.85 -5.57
C LEU A 49 1.12 -4.73 -6.14
N VAL A 50 0.11 -4.28 -5.39
CA VAL A 50 -0.75 -3.17 -5.81
C VAL A 50 0.06 -1.89 -5.98
N ILE A 51 0.94 -1.55 -5.03
CA ILE A 51 1.82 -0.39 -5.13
C ILE A 51 2.72 -0.50 -6.37
N ALA A 52 3.32 -1.66 -6.62
CA ALA A 52 4.13 -1.88 -7.81
C ALA A 52 3.34 -1.62 -9.11
N MET A 53 2.13 -2.16 -9.22
CA MET A 53 1.25 -1.95 -10.37
C MET A 53 0.85 -0.47 -10.54
N LEU A 54 0.61 0.24 -9.43
CA LEU A 54 0.31 1.67 -9.46
C LEU A 54 1.53 2.49 -9.91
N CYS A 55 2.73 2.16 -9.44
CA CYS A 55 3.97 2.79 -9.90
C CYS A 55 4.21 2.56 -11.40
N ASP A 56 4.00 1.33 -11.87
CA ASP A 56 4.16 1.00 -13.29
C ASP A 56 3.18 1.80 -14.15
N ARG A 57 1.89 1.83 -13.78
CA ARG A 57 0.85 2.60 -14.47
C ARG A 57 1.14 4.11 -14.48
N GLU A 58 1.65 4.63 -13.38
CA GLU A 58 1.94 6.06 -13.25
C GLU A 58 3.19 6.46 -14.06
N ALA A 59 4.21 5.59 -14.11
CA ALA A 59 5.36 5.75 -14.97
C ALA A 59 4.96 5.76 -16.45
N GLU A 60 4.11 4.82 -16.87
CA GLU A 60 3.53 4.78 -18.22
C GLU A 60 2.76 6.06 -18.55
N ARG A 61 1.90 6.54 -17.63
CA ARG A 61 1.13 7.79 -17.79
C ARG A 61 2.02 9.01 -18.01
N ARG A 62 3.20 9.03 -17.37
CA ARG A 62 4.20 10.11 -17.46
C ARG A 62 5.19 9.92 -18.62
N GLY A 63 5.15 8.80 -19.33
CA GLY A 63 6.09 8.49 -20.42
C GLY A 63 7.53 8.26 -19.95
N ILE A 64 7.72 7.79 -18.71
CA ILE A 64 9.02 7.54 -18.08
C ILE A 64 9.13 6.08 -17.63
N THR A 65 10.33 5.63 -17.27
CA THR A 65 10.50 4.30 -16.67
C THR A 65 10.04 4.28 -15.22
N ARG A 66 9.67 3.10 -14.71
CA ARG A 66 9.33 2.91 -13.29
C ARG A 66 10.44 3.39 -12.36
N ASP A 67 11.69 3.13 -12.69
CA ASP A 67 12.83 3.57 -11.88
C ASP A 67 12.95 5.10 -11.83
N GLN A 68 12.69 5.77 -12.96
CA GLN A 68 12.64 7.23 -13.02
C GLN A 68 11.49 7.79 -12.18
N PHE A 69 10.30 7.18 -12.27
CA PHE A 69 9.16 7.55 -11.43
C PHE A 69 9.47 7.41 -9.93
N LEU A 70 10.04 6.26 -9.53
CA LEU A 70 10.39 6.02 -8.13
C LEU A 70 11.46 6.99 -7.62
N ALA A 71 12.44 7.36 -8.46
CA ALA A 71 13.44 8.35 -8.11
C ALA A 71 12.82 9.74 -7.91
N GLN A 72 11.91 10.17 -8.80
CA GLN A 72 11.17 11.43 -8.69
C GLN A 72 10.28 11.45 -7.45
N PHE A 73 9.47 10.41 -7.25
CA PHE A 73 8.58 10.29 -6.09
C PHE A 73 9.34 10.39 -4.76
N ARG A 74 10.50 9.71 -4.66
CA ARG A 74 11.34 9.80 -3.45
C ARG A 74 11.89 11.21 -3.23
N ALA A 75 12.30 11.90 -4.29
CA ALA A 75 12.78 13.27 -4.18
C ALA A 75 11.65 14.22 -3.70
N GLU A 76 10.45 14.11 -4.29
CA GLU A 76 9.26 14.89 -3.89
C GLU A 76 8.85 14.60 -2.44
N ALA A 77 8.85 13.33 -2.02
CA ALA A 77 8.48 12.95 -0.66
C ALA A 77 9.49 13.45 0.39
N MET A 78 10.79 13.42 0.08
CA MET A 78 11.83 13.94 0.98
C MET A 78 11.79 15.46 1.10
N ASP A 79 11.40 16.17 0.04
CA ASP A 79 11.23 17.63 0.04
C ASP A 79 10.06 18.06 0.93
N GLN A 80 8.97 17.29 0.97
CA GLN A 80 7.81 17.54 1.84
C GLN A 80 8.04 17.21 3.33
N LEU A 81 9.14 16.52 3.64
CA LEU A 81 9.53 16.18 5.01
C LEU A 81 10.57 17.17 5.60
N GLY A 82 11.03 18.14 4.82
CA GLY A 82 11.89 19.26 5.24
C GLY A 82 11.10 20.49 5.67
#